data_AF-A0A3N0ADJ3-F1
#
_entry.id   AF-A0A3N0ADJ3-F1
#
_cell.length_a   1.000
_cell.length_b   1.000
_cell.length_c   1.000
_cell.angle_alpha   90.00
_cell.angle_beta   90.00
_cell.angle_gamma   90.00
#
_symmetry.space_group_name_H-M   'P 1'
#
loop_
_entity.id
_entity.type
_entity.pdbx_description
1 polymer ?
#
loop_
_entity_poly.entity_id
_entity_poly.type
_entity_poly.pdbx_seq_one_letter_code
_entity_poly.pdbx_strand_id
1 'polypeptide(L)'
;MPKSEATLRNEMLFDSEMLGMKLRRARRDLGLSTTESASAYIFEKTGYTISSDAVYRIERGKQPPSTPQFFAFCLAYFGRLNRAVEIDSIIDDCACKAWREKDYATVYGEASEQTGGDSEIPDLCVAGAPMRPPVDEPLPF
;
A
#
# COMPACT_ATOMS: atom_id res chain seq x y z
N MET A 1 -8.98 13.71 30.44
CA MET A 1 -8.51 14.68 29.43
C MET A 1 -8.64 14.04 28.06
N PRO A 2 -9.28 14.70 27.07
CA PRO A 2 -9.36 14.15 25.72
C PRO A 2 -7.95 14.04 25.14
N LYS A 3 -7.56 12.85 24.68
CA LYS A 3 -6.29 12.66 23.95
C LYS A 3 -6.32 13.59 22.72
N SER A 4 -5.21 14.27 22.44
CA SER A 4 -5.10 15.13 21.26
C SER A 4 -5.37 14.33 19.98
N GLU A 5 -5.94 14.93 18.94
CA GLU A 5 -6.16 14.27 17.64
C GLU A 5 -4.87 13.64 17.07
N ALA A 6 -3.71 14.26 17.34
CA ALA A 6 -2.41 13.72 16.96
C ALA A 6 -2.07 12.40 17.68
N THR A 7 -2.49 12.26 18.95
CA THR A 7 -2.33 11.02 19.72
C THR A 7 -3.24 9.91 19.18
N LEU A 8 -4.46 10.24 18.73
CA LEU A 8 -5.40 9.28 18.14
C LEU A 8 -4.96 8.80 16.75
N ARG A 9 -4.36 9.67 15.93
CA ARG A 9 -3.74 9.23 14.65
C ARG A 9 -2.60 8.25 14.85
N ASN A 10 -1.89 8.35 15.99
CA ASN A 10 -0.84 7.40 16.36
C ASN A 10 -1.41 6.03 16.81
N GLU A 11 -2.70 5.96 17.18
CA GLU A 11 -3.41 4.73 17.56
C GLU A 11 -4.22 4.13 16.39
N MET A 12 -4.48 4.88 15.31
CA MET A 12 -5.11 4.35 14.10
C MET A 12 -4.12 3.43 13.38
N LEU A 13 -4.44 2.13 13.35
CA LEU A 13 -3.59 1.08 12.80
C LEU A 13 -3.40 1.20 11.27
N PHE A 14 -4.39 1.76 10.57
CA PHE A 14 -4.42 1.84 9.11
C PHE A 14 -5.12 3.13 8.62
N ASP A 15 -4.45 3.90 7.77
CA ASP A 15 -4.94 5.16 7.21
C ASP A 15 -5.90 4.91 6.04
N SER A 16 -7.19 4.83 6.37
CA SER A 16 -8.27 4.63 5.39
C SER A 16 -8.47 5.83 4.47
N GLU A 17 -8.08 7.04 4.88
CA GLU A 17 -8.19 8.25 4.06
C GLU A 17 -7.12 8.24 2.96
N MET A 18 -5.89 7.87 3.31
CA MET A 18 -4.79 7.66 2.36
C MET A 18 -5.15 6.56 1.35
N LEU A 19 -5.66 5.41 1.81
CA LEU A 19 -6.11 4.35 0.92
C LEU A 19 -7.19 4.85 -0.04
N GLY A 20 -8.22 5.53 0.47
CA GLY A 20 -9.31 6.06 -0.34
C GLY A 20 -8.82 7.05 -1.40
N MET A 21 -7.82 7.88 -1.07
CA MET A 21 -7.19 8.79 -2.02
C MET A 21 -6.46 8.05 -3.15
N LYS A 22 -5.69 7.01 -2.82
CA LYS A 22 -4.99 6.16 -3.79
C LYS A 22 -5.95 5.43 -4.72
N LEU A 23 -7.01 4.82 -4.16
CA LEU A 23 -8.04 4.14 -4.96
C LEU A 23 -8.73 5.11 -5.92
N ARG A 24 -9.10 6.30 -5.45
CA ARG A 24 -9.73 7.33 -6.30
C ARG A 24 -8.80 7.81 -7.41
N ARG A 25 -7.51 7.95 -7.12
CA ARG A 25 -6.50 8.31 -8.13
C ARG A 25 -6.40 7.20 -9.18
N ALA A 26 -6.20 5.96 -8.77
CA ALA A 26 -6.12 4.82 -9.68
C ALA A 26 -7.37 4.69 -10.56
N ARG A 27 -8.57 4.88 -9.97
CA ARG A 27 -9.83 4.92 -10.71
C ARG A 27 -9.82 5.99 -11.82
N ARG A 28 -9.37 7.21 -11.51
CA ARG A 28 -9.28 8.31 -12.50
C ARG A 28 -8.26 8.02 -13.59
N ASP A 29 -7.13 7.42 -13.23
CA ASP A 29 -6.08 7.04 -14.17
C ASP A 29 -6.58 5.98 -15.17
N LEU A 30 -7.56 5.16 -14.77
CA LEU A 30 -8.29 4.22 -15.64
C LEU A 30 -9.43 4.85 -16.45
N GLY A 31 -9.67 6.16 -16.33
CA GLY A 31 -10.76 6.85 -17.04
C GLY A 31 -12.16 6.60 -16.47
N LEU A 32 -12.27 5.98 -15.29
CA LEU A 32 -13.54 5.66 -14.65
C LEU A 32 -14.05 6.87 -13.86
N SER A 33 -14.87 7.72 -14.49
CA SER A 33 -15.27 9.01 -13.91
C SER A 33 -16.27 8.90 -12.74
N THR A 34 -17.10 7.86 -12.71
CA THR A 34 -18.15 7.65 -11.70
C THR A 34 -17.93 6.40 -10.85
N THR A 35 -18.54 6.37 -9.66
CA THR A 35 -18.51 5.20 -8.77
C THR A 35 -19.29 4.02 -9.33
N GLU A 36 -20.29 4.28 -10.17
CA GLU A 36 -21.06 3.27 -10.91
C GLU A 36 -20.18 2.59 -11.95
N SER A 37 -19.42 3.37 -12.73
CA SER A 37 -18.46 2.83 -13.70
C SER A 37 -17.38 2.00 -13.02
N ALA A 38 -16.94 2.42 -11.84
CA ALA A 38 -15.97 1.70 -11.03
C ALA A 38 -16.50 0.37 -10.49
N SER A 39 -17.73 0.39 -9.96
CA SER A 39 -18.42 -0.79 -9.47
C SER A 39 -18.57 -1.85 -10.58
N ALA A 40 -19.04 -1.43 -11.75
CA ALA A 40 -19.16 -2.30 -12.93
C ALA A 40 -17.80 -2.85 -13.37
N TYR A 41 -16.78 -2.01 -13.43
CA TYR A 41 -15.44 -2.41 -13.82
C TYR A 41 -14.81 -3.42 -12.84
N ILE A 42 -14.99 -3.23 -11.53
CA ILE A 42 -14.53 -4.19 -10.52
C ILE A 42 -15.21 -5.55 -10.72
N PHE A 43 -16.52 -5.55 -10.95
CA PHE A 43 -17.26 -6.79 -11.22
C PHE A 43 -16.75 -7.48 -12.49
N GLU A 44 -16.54 -6.74 -13.58
CA GLU A 44 -16.01 -7.29 -14.83
C GLU A 44 -14.63 -7.93 -14.64
N LYS A 45 -13.75 -7.30 -13.86
CA LYS A 45 -12.38 -7.80 -13.64
C LYS A 45 -12.26 -8.93 -12.63
N THR A 46 -13.18 -9.02 -11.68
CA THR A 46 -13.00 -9.88 -10.49
C THR A 46 -14.16 -10.83 -10.22
N GLY A 47 -15.32 -10.61 -10.82
CA GLY A 47 -16.58 -11.27 -10.47
C GLY A 47 -17.17 -10.85 -9.11
N TYR A 48 -16.50 -9.94 -8.40
CA TYR A 48 -16.92 -9.50 -7.07
C TYR A 48 -17.79 -8.24 -7.14
N THR A 49 -18.97 -8.30 -6.50
CA THR A 49 -19.92 -7.19 -6.49
C THR A 49 -19.64 -6.23 -5.34
N ILE A 50 -19.39 -4.96 -5.67
CA ILE A 50 -19.29 -3.84 -4.73
C ILE A 50 -20.29 -2.78 -5.15
N SER A 51 -21.15 -2.30 -4.26
CA SER A 51 -22.10 -1.23 -4.59
C SER A 51 -21.35 0.10 -4.84
N SER A 52 -21.89 0.95 -5.71
CA SER A 52 -21.28 2.26 -5.99
C SER A 52 -21.19 3.14 -4.73
N ASP A 53 -22.16 3.06 -3.82
CA ASP A 53 -22.12 3.72 -2.51
C ASP A 53 -20.97 3.19 -1.62
N ALA A 54 -20.71 1.88 -1.63
CA ALA A 54 -19.56 1.32 -0.91
C ALA A 54 -18.24 1.81 -1.51
N VAL A 55 -18.12 1.83 -2.84
CA VAL A 55 -16.95 2.43 -3.53
C VAL A 55 -16.77 3.88 -3.09
N TYR A 56 -17.84 4.68 -3.11
CA TYR A 56 -17.81 6.08 -2.68
C TYR A 56 -17.33 6.24 -1.25
N ARG A 57 -17.91 5.49 -0.30
CA ARG A 57 -17.55 5.59 1.13
C ARG A 57 -16.10 5.16 1.40
N ILE A 58 -15.63 4.12 0.71
CA ILE A 58 -14.25 3.64 0.79
C ILE A 58 -13.29 4.69 0.22
N GLU A 59 -13.57 5.22 -0.98
CA GLU A 59 -12.74 6.26 -1.58
C GLU A 59 -12.68 7.55 -0.75
N ARG A 60 -13.72 7.86 0.04
CA ARG A 60 -13.74 9.01 0.95
C ARG A 60 -13.09 8.73 2.31
N GLY A 61 -12.55 7.52 2.53
CA GLY A 61 -12.00 7.10 3.83
C GLY A 61 -13.04 7.03 4.94
N LYS A 62 -14.34 6.98 4.60
CA LYS A 62 -15.44 6.90 5.57
C LYS A 62 -15.74 5.48 6.01
N GLN A 63 -15.30 4.51 5.23
CA GLN A 63 -15.42 3.09 5.52
C GLN A 63 -14.12 2.39 5.10
N PRO A 64 -13.49 1.60 5.98
CA PRO A 64 -12.42 0.71 5.55
C PRO A 64 -12.99 -0.42 4.67
N PRO A 65 -12.30 -0.83 3.60
CA PRO A 65 -12.73 -1.97 2.83
C PRO A 65 -12.63 -3.26 3.67
N SER A 66 -13.55 -4.20 3.43
CA SER A 66 -13.33 -5.58 3.87
C SER A 66 -12.15 -6.20 3.09
N THR A 67 -11.57 -7.28 3.62
CA THR A 67 -10.47 -7.98 2.94
C THR A 67 -10.82 -8.38 1.49
N PRO A 68 -12.01 -8.97 1.18
CA PRO A 68 -12.39 -9.25 -0.20
C PRO A 68 -12.51 -7.99 -1.07
N GLN A 69 -13.04 -6.89 -0.52
CA GLN A 69 -13.14 -5.62 -1.25
C GLN A 69 -11.75 -5.06 -1.59
N PHE A 70 -10.82 -5.11 -0.63
CA PHE A 70 -9.45 -4.68 -0.85
C PHE A 70 -8.77 -5.45 -1.99
N PHE A 71 -8.88 -6.79 -2.00
CA PHE A 71 -8.34 -7.61 -3.09
C PHE A 71 -9.03 -7.33 -4.43
N ALA A 72 -10.34 -7.12 -4.43
CA ALA A 72 -11.06 -6.76 -5.64
C ALA A 72 -10.59 -5.43 -6.23
N PHE A 73 -10.35 -4.41 -5.39
CA PHE A 73 -9.72 -3.16 -5.82
C PHE A 73 -8.31 -3.39 -6.36
N CYS A 74 -7.50 -4.19 -5.66
CA CYS A 74 -6.12 -4.43 -6.08
C CYS A 74 -6.06 -5.10 -7.46
N LEU A 75 -6.86 -6.14 -7.66
CA LEU A 75 -7.01 -6.84 -8.93
C LEU A 75 -7.52 -5.92 -10.04
N ALA A 76 -8.60 -5.18 -9.78
CA ALA A 76 -9.23 -4.36 -10.80
C ALA A 76 -8.34 -3.19 -11.21
N TYR A 77 -7.73 -2.49 -10.24
CA TYR A 77 -7.05 -1.22 -10.51
C TYR A 77 -5.57 -1.36 -10.86
N PHE A 78 -4.90 -2.37 -10.30
CA PHE A 78 -3.46 -2.60 -10.50
C PHE A 78 -3.18 -3.86 -11.33
N GLY A 79 -4.23 -4.60 -11.68
CA GLY A 79 -4.20 -5.65 -12.70
C GLY A 79 -3.55 -6.97 -12.30
N ARG A 80 -2.93 -7.09 -11.11
CA ARG A 80 -2.26 -8.33 -10.63
C ARG A 80 -2.24 -8.42 -9.10
N LEU A 81 -2.54 -9.60 -8.53
CA LEU A 81 -2.32 -9.89 -7.08
C LEU A 81 -0.85 -10.06 -6.71
N ASN A 82 -0.01 -10.29 -7.72
CA ASN A 82 1.37 -10.77 -7.62
C ASN A 82 2.41 -9.71 -8.03
N ARG A 83 2.01 -8.46 -8.29
CA ARG A 83 2.92 -7.31 -8.21
C ARG A 83 3.00 -6.85 -6.77
N ALA A 84 3.80 -7.56 -5.98
CA ALA A 84 4.06 -7.25 -4.58
C ALA A 84 4.36 -5.76 -4.40
N VAL A 85 5.25 -5.19 -5.23
CA VAL A 85 5.70 -3.79 -5.13
C VAL A 85 4.58 -2.73 -5.06
N GLU A 86 3.51 -2.86 -5.86
CA GLU A 86 2.45 -1.85 -5.86
C GLU A 86 1.52 -1.99 -4.64
N ILE A 87 1.19 -3.24 -4.27
CA ILE A 87 0.37 -3.53 -3.08
C ILE A 87 1.15 -3.19 -1.81
N ASP A 88 2.42 -3.55 -1.74
CA ASP A 88 3.34 -3.24 -0.64
C ASP A 88 3.44 -1.73 -0.47
N SER A 89 3.59 -0.96 -1.56
CA SER A 89 3.61 0.51 -1.45
C SER A 89 2.30 1.10 -0.91
N ILE A 90 1.15 0.46 -1.20
CA ILE A 90 -0.14 0.89 -0.66
C ILE A 90 -0.20 0.58 0.83
N ILE A 91 0.23 -0.62 1.23
CA ILE A 91 0.28 -1.04 2.63
C ILE A 91 1.23 -0.13 3.41
N ASP A 92 2.43 0.11 2.91
CA ASP A 92 3.45 0.97 3.54
C ASP A 92 2.96 2.40 3.74
N ASP A 93 2.32 2.97 2.72
CA ASP A 93 1.81 4.34 2.77
C ASP A 93 0.59 4.46 3.70
N CYS A 94 -0.18 3.39 3.89
CA CYS A 94 -1.35 3.38 4.76
C CYS A 94 -1.04 2.87 6.17
N ALA A 95 0.11 2.23 6.40
CA ALA A 95 0.49 1.68 7.68
C ALA A 95 0.89 2.80 8.65
N CYS A 96 0.38 2.70 9.88
CA CYS A 96 0.79 3.62 10.92
C CYS A 96 2.28 3.46 11.24
N LYS A 97 2.88 4.49 11.84
CA LYS A 97 4.31 4.49 12.19
C LYS A 97 4.68 3.28 13.05
N ALA A 98 3.83 2.90 14.00
CA ALA A 98 4.07 1.76 14.88
C ALA A 98 4.09 0.41 14.15
N TRP A 99 3.31 0.24 13.07
CA TRP A 99 3.33 -0.96 12.25
C TRP A 99 4.57 -1.02 11.38
N ARG A 100 4.93 0.10 10.76
CA ARG A 100 6.18 0.21 10.01
C ARG A 100 7.39 -0.08 10.89
N GLU A 101 7.47 0.51 12.09
CA GLU A 101 8.58 0.25 13.02
C GLU A 101 8.70 -1.24 13.41
N LYS A 102 7.58 -1.93 13.59
CA LYS A 102 7.58 -3.38 13.85
C LYS A 102 8.02 -4.19 12.65
N ASP A 103 7.50 -3.87 11.45
CA ASP A 103 7.89 -4.53 10.21
C ASP A 103 9.39 -4.36 9.95
N TYR A 104 9.91 -3.13 10.08
CA TYR A 104 11.35 -2.86 10.01
C TYR A 104 12.15 -3.67 11.05
N ALA A 105 11.68 -3.75 12.29
CA ALA A 105 12.37 -4.52 13.33
C ALA A 105 12.35 -6.04 13.05
N THR A 106 11.28 -6.58 12.47
CA THR A 106 11.22 -8.00 12.09
C THR A 106 12.11 -8.29 10.88
N VAL A 107 12.01 -7.48 9.81
CA VAL A 107 12.74 -7.70 8.57
C VAL A 107 14.26 -7.48 8.74
N TYR A 108 14.67 -6.47 9.53
CA TYR A 108 16.08 -6.08 9.66
C TYR A 108 16.68 -6.38 11.03
N GLY A 109 15.88 -6.64 12.07
CA GLY A 109 16.38 -7.09 13.37
C GLY A 109 16.85 -8.54 13.33
N GLU A 110 16.15 -9.42 12.61
CA GLU A 110 16.56 -10.83 12.41
C GLU A 110 17.86 -10.95 11.61
N ALA A 111 18.15 -10.00 10.71
CA ALA A 111 19.41 -9.96 9.94
C ALA A 111 20.65 -9.70 10.84
N SER A 112 20.45 -9.05 12.00
CA SER A 112 21.53 -8.75 12.96
C SER A 112 21.84 -9.91 13.92
N GLU A 113 20.92 -10.85 14.11
CA GLU A 113 21.14 -12.03 14.97
C GLU A 113 21.70 -13.23 14.20
N GLN A 114 21.52 -13.30 12.87
CA GLN A 114 22.07 -14.36 12.02
C GLN A 114 23.51 -14.12 11.54
N THR A 115 24.10 -12.96 11.79
CA THR A 115 25.51 -12.64 11.50
C THR A 115 26.40 -12.76 12.74
N GLY A 116 26.09 -13.69 13.64
CA GLY A 116 26.98 -14.16 14.71
C GLY A 116 28.10 -15.08 14.21
N GLY A 117 28.78 -14.69 13.14
CA GLY A 117 29.94 -15.39 12.58
C GLY A 117 30.90 -14.36 12.00
N ASP A 118 32.04 -14.21 12.67
CA ASP A 118 33.14 -13.28 12.38
C ASP A 118 33.28 -12.92 10.89
N SER A 119 32.85 -11.71 10.53
CA SER A 119 33.40 -11.03 9.37
C SER A 119 33.27 -9.54 9.54
N GLU A 120 34.40 -8.87 9.34
CA GLU A 120 34.63 -7.45 9.47
C GLU A 120 33.50 -6.65 8.81
N ILE A 121 32.86 -5.78 9.58
CA ILE A 121 31.91 -4.78 9.08
C ILE A 121 32.71 -3.89 8.11
N PRO A 122 32.42 -3.86 6.79
CA PRO A 122 32.95 -2.79 5.98
C PRO A 122 32.21 -1.53 6.40
N ASP A 123 32.99 -0.54 6.82
CA ASP A 123 32.56 0.79 7.22
C ASP A 123 31.70 1.43 6.12
N LEU A 124 30.38 1.27 6.22
CA LEU A 124 29.39 1.93 5.38
C LEU A 124 28.98 3.28 6.00
N CYS A 125 29.98 4.05 6.41
CA CYS A 125 29.91 5.50 6.45
C CYS A 125 30.54 6.07 5.16
N VAL A 126 29.97 5.74 3.99
CA VAL A 126 30.24 6.48 2.75
C VAL A 126 28.99 7.26 2.36
N ALA A 127 29.13 8.58 2.43
CA ALA A 127 28.17 9.56 2.01
C ALA A 127 27.60 9.27 0.60
N GLY A 128 26.27 9.32 0.49
CA GLY A 128 25.54 9.60 -0.75
C GLY A 128 25.63 8.55 -1.86
N ALA A 129 24.66 7.63 -1.93
CA ALA A 129 24.19 7.07 -3.20
C ALA A 129 22.72 6.60 -3.09
N PRO A 130 21.88 6.81 -4.12
CA PRO A 130 20.43 6.62 -4.07
C PRO A 130 20.03 5.19 -4.50
N MET A 131 19.10 4.55 -3.80
CA MET A 131 18.54 3.26 -4.21
C MET A 131 17.15 3.44 -4.83
N ARG A 132 17.13 4.01 -6.04
CA ARG A 132 16.17 3.61 -7.08
C ARG A 132 17.00 3.00 -8.22
N PRO A 133 16.73 1.76 -8.64
CA PRO A 133 17.32 1.27 -9.88
C PRO A 133 16.78 2.11 -11.06
N PRO A 134 17.60 2.42 -12.07
CA PRO A 134 17.14 3.14 -13.26
C PRO A 134 16.11 2.28 -14.00
N VAL A 135 14.94 2.88 -14.21
CA VAL A 135 13.98 2.43 -15.21
C VAL A 135 14.60 2.81 -16.55
N ASP A 136 15.19 1.85 -17.27
CA ASP A 136 15.34 1.83 -18.74
C ASP A 136 16.33 0.74 -19.16
N GLU A 137 15.83 -0.49 -19.34
CA GLU A 137 16.38 -1.39 -20.36
C GLU A 137 15.21 -2.03 -21.12
N PRO A 138 15.12 -1.85 -22.45
CA PRO A 138 14.12 -2.54 -23.24
C PRO A 138 14.48 -4.02 -23.34
N LEU A 139 13.51 -4.88 -23.04
CA LEU A 139 13.63 -6.33 -23.22
C LEU A 139 13.86 -6.66 -24.71
N PRO A 140 14.80 -7.57 -25.04
CA PRO A 140 14.97 -8.02 -26.41
C PRO A 140 13.74 -8.80 -26.88
N PHE A 141 13.38 -8.57 -28.15
CA PHE A 141 12.24 -9.15 -28.88
C PHE A 141 12.15 -10.67 -28.83
#